data_AF-A0A350WN05-F1
#
_entry.id   AF-A0A350WN05-F1
#
_cell.length_a   1.000
_cell.length_b   1.000
_cell.length_c   1.000
_cell.angle_alpha   90.00
_cell.angle_beta   90.00
_cell.angle_gamma   90.00
#
_symmetry.space_group_name_H-M   'P 1'
#
loop_
_entity.id
_entity.type
_entity.pdbx_description
1 polymer ?
#
loop_
_entity_poly.entity_id
_entity_poly.type
_entity_poly.pdbx_seq_one_letter_code
_entity_poly.pdbx_strand_id
1 'polypeptide(L)'
;DIEVNSHDPDEIIKVVAAISPTFGGINLEDIKAPECFYIEETLKGMLDIPVFHDDQHGTAIISAAGLANALEIVGKKHSEIRLVISGAGASAISCAELAISWGVKRENIMLVDTKGVVYKGRKEGMNKYKEMLAVDDKGHRTLADAVKGSDVFYGLSVANVLSPEMVKSMADDPIIFAMANPDPEIRPELAREARKDVIIATGRSDYVNQVNNVLGFPFIFRGALDVRAKGINEEMKFAASKALAALTKEDVPDSVIRAYGGETIKFGREYIIPKPLDPRVLLWEAPAVAEMGMKTGVARKPIDIDEYREQLAYRQGKGERIRYFFQNKARSSGGRKRIAFAEGEEQKIIRAAYQIQEEGIATPVLIGRQSVIEEQLKQLSFDYKPAIVDPSSFEKLDAYARALYELRQRKGMTMVDAAKNIRDANILGSMMVKMGDADAFVSG
;
A
#
# COMPACT_ATOMS: atom_id res chain seq x y z
N ASP A 1 15.82 18.86 11.32
CA ASP A 1 14.69 19.71 11.75
C ASP A 1 15.18 21.11 12.09
N ILE A 2 14.26 22.08 12.11
CA ILE A 2 14.54 23.47 12.49
C ILE A 2 13.55 23.82 13.59
N GLU A 3 14.05 23.80 14.84
CA GLU A 3 13.25 24.13 16.01
C GLU A 3 13.12 25.65 16.16
N VAL A 4 11.88 26.13 16.30
CA VAL A 4 11.58 27.55 16.53
C VAL A 4 11.11 27.70 17.97
N ASN A 5 11.89 28.41 18.79
CA ASN A 5 11.55 28.65 20.19
C ASN A 5 10.53 29.79 20.34
N SER A 6 9.34 29.61 19.77
CA SER A 6 8.20 30.50 19.94
C SER A 6 6.90 29.71 19.97
N HIS A 7 5.95 30.19 20.76
CA HIS A 7 4.57 29.68 20.79
C HIS A 7 3.58 30.63 20.11
N ASP A 8 4.05 31.77 19.60
CA ASP A 8 3.24 32.73 18.85
C ASP A 8 3.15 32.29 17.38
N PRO A 9 1.95 31.97 16.86
CA PRO A 9 1.76 31.59 15.46
C PRO A 9 2.32 32.61 14.47
N ASP A 10 2.17 33.91 14.75
CA ASP A 10 2.63 34.97 13.84
C ASP A 10 4.15 35.07 13.80
N GLU A 11 4.83 34.78 14.92
CA GLU A 11 6.29 34.71 14.97
C GLU A 11 6.80 33.49 14.19
N ILE A 12 6.17 32.32 14.36
CA ILE A 12 6.50 31.11 13.61
C ILE A 12 6.35 31.36 12.11
N ILE A 13 5.22 31.94 11.67
CA ILE A 13 4.97 32.28 10.26
C ILE A 13 6.09 33.20 9.73
N LYS A 14 6.45 34.25 10.48
CA LYS A 14 7.52 35.18 10.08
C LYS A 14 8.87 34.48 9.92
N VAL A 15 9.24 33.63 10.89
CA VAL A 15 10.51 32.88 10.85
C VAL A 15 10.54 31.94 9.65
N VAL A 16 9.50 31.12 9.47
CA VAL A 16 9.41 30.17 8.36
C VAL A 16 9.46 30.89 7.01
N ALA A 17 8.74 32.00 6.86
CA ALA A 17 8.77 32.80 5.64
C ALA A 17 10.14 33.45 5.38
N ALA A 18 10.83 33.90 6.42
CA ALA A 18 12.15 34.51 6.28
C ALA A 18 13.22 33.51 5.81
N ILE A 19 13.14 32.25 6.26
CA ILE A 19 14.11 31.20 5.90
C ILE A 19 13.72 30.42 4.63
N SER A 20 12.48 30.56 4.15
CA SER A 20 11.95 29.80 3.02
C SER A 20 12.78 29.84 1.73
N PRO A 21 13.53 30.90 1.37
CA PRO A 21 14.34 30.92 0.14
C PRO A 21 15.42 29.83 0.07
N THR A 22 15.79 29.23 1.21
CA THR A 22 16.77 28.13 1.27
C THR A 22 16.15 26.77 0.96
N PHE A 23 14.83 26.62 1.09
CA PHE A 23 14.15 25.33 1.08
C PHE A 23 13.36 25.10 -0.21
N GLY A 24 13.29 23.83 -0.63
CA GLY A 24 12.40 23.41 -1.72
C GLY A 24 10.96 23.17 -1.29
N GLY A 25 10.71 23.08 0.02
CA GLY A 25 9.41 22.82 0.64
C GLY A 25 9.54 22.85 2.17
N ILE A 26 8.42 23.04 2.87
CA ILE A 26 8.33 23.15 4.32
C ILE A 26 7.43 22.04 4.86
N ASN A 27 7.99 21.17 5.69
CA ASN A 27 7.22 20.21 6.49
C ASN A 27 7.01 20.79 7.89
N LEU A 28 5.76 21.00 8.30
CA LEU A 28 5.36 21.42 9.64
C LEU A 28 5.08 20.17 10.48
N GLU A 29 5.56 20.16 11.71
CA GLU A 29 5.48 19.02 12.63
C GLU A 29 5.15 19.53 14.05
N ASP A 30 4.41 18.74 14.82
CA ASP A 30 4.19 18.91 16.27
C ASP A 30 3.65 20.29 16.69
N ILE A 31 2.88 20.94 15.81
CA ILE A 31 2.19 22.19 16.12
C ILE A 31 0.78 21.89 16.62
N LYS A 32 0.47 22.35 17.83
CA LYS A 32 -0.85 22.16 18.44
C LYS A 32 -1.99 22.80 17.62
N ALA A 33 -3.17 22.21 17.70
CA ALA A 33 -4.40 22.80 17.19
C ALA A 33 -5.02 23.78 18.22
N PRO A 34 -5.68 24.87 17.77
CA PRO A 34 -6.01 25.21 16.38
C PRO A 34 -4.94 26.03 15.65
N GLU A 35 -3.83 26.39 16.29
CA GLU A 35 -2.80 27.26 15.74
C GLU A 35 -2.17 26.71 14.47
N CYS A 36 -1.94 25.40 14.40
CA CYS A 36 -1.37 24.73 13.23
C CYS A 36 -2.15 24.98 11.93
N PHE A 37 -3.49 25.09 12.00
CA PHE A 37 -4.29 25.40 10.82
C PHE A 37 -4.00 26.81 10.30
N TYR A 38 -3.97 27.80 11.20
CA TYR A 38 -3.70 29.19 10.83
C TYR A 38 -2.29 29.35 10.25
N ILE A 39 -1.30 28.69 10.85
CA ILE A 39 0.09 28.69 10.37
C ILE A 39 0.18 28.07 8.98
N GLU A 40 -0.41 26.89 8.79
CA GLU A 40 -0.38 26.21 7.49
C GLU A 40 -1.13 26.98 6.41
N GLU A 41 -2.37 27.45 6.67
CA GLU A 41 -3.17 28.24 5.74
C GLU A 41 -2.41 29.51 5.30
N THR A 42 -1.81 30.20 6.26
CA THR A 42 -1.07 31.45 6.00
C THR A 42 0.20 31.21 5.20
N LEU A 43 1.01 30.21 5.58
CA LEU A 43 2.23 29.88 4.87
C LEU A 43 1.95 29.38 3.44
N LYS A 44 0.91 28.57 3.24
CA LYS A 44 0.47 28.14 1.89
C LYS A 44 0.06 29.33 1.01
N GLY A 45 -0.59 30.34 1.58
CA GLY A 45 -0.99 31.55 0.86
C GLY A 45 0.17 32.49 0.53
N MET A 46 1.24 32.47 1.33
CA MET A 46 2.37 33.39 1.22
C MET A 46 3.56 32.83 0.42
N LEU A 47 3.80 31.52 0.46
CA LEU A 47 5.01 30.91 -0.10
C LEU A 47 4.78 30.30 -1.49
N ASP A 48 5.79 30.39 -2.37
CA ASP A 48 5.80 29.75 -3.71
C ASP A 48 6.51 28.37 -3.69
N ILE A 49 6.48 27.70 -2.53
CA ILE A 49 7.01 26.35 -2.29
C ILE A 49 5.99 25.53 -1.49
N PRO A 50 5.97 24.19 -1.63
CA PRO A 50 5.02 23.34 -0.93
C PRO A 50 5.18 23.43 0.58
N VAL A 51 4.07 23.68 1.27
CA VAL A 51 3.94 23.60 2.73
C VAL A 51 2.99 22.45 3.06
N PHE A 52 3.40 21.57 3.96
CA PHE A 52 2.64 20.38 4.35
C PHE A 52 2.82 20.16 5.86
N HIS A 53 1.73 19.85 6.57
CA HIS A 53 1.80 19.47 7.97
C HIS A 53 1.62 17.95 8.10
N ASP A 54 2.65 17.23 8.58
CA ASP A 54 2.65 15.77 8.51
C ASP A 54 1.64 15.13 9.47
N ASP A 55 1.57 15.61 10.71
CA ASP A 55 0.59 15.11 11.69
C ASP A 55 -0.85 15.19 11.20
N GLN A 56 -1.16 16.18 10.35
CA GLN A 56 -2.47 16.36 9.77
C GLN A 56 -2.68 15.45 8.57
N HIS A 57 -1.85 15.65 7.55
CA HIS A 57 -2.09 15.12 6.22
C HIS A 57 -1.48 13.74 6.02
N GLY A 58 -0.33 13.45 6.61
CA GLY A 58 0.28 12.11 6.58
C GLY A 58 -0.65 11.08 7.21
N THR A 59 -1.12 11.36 8.43
CA THR A 59 -2.11 10.52 9.13
C THR A 59 -3.36 10.28 8.29
N ALA A 60 -3.91 11.34 7.66
CA ALA A 60 -5.08 11.25 6.79
C ALA A 60 -4.84 10.33 5.58
N ILE A 61 -3.73 10.54 4.86
CA ILE A 61 -3.39 9.81 3.64
C ILE A 61 -3.31 8.31 3.89
N ILE A 62 -2.61 7.91 4.94
CA ILE A 62 -2.36 6.50 5.26
C ILE A 62 -3.61 5.84 5.85
N SER A 63 -4.31 6.51 6.76
CA SER A 63 -5.56 5.97 7.33
C SER A 63 -6.67 5.83 6.29
N ALA A 64 -6.76 6.75 5.33
CA ALA A 64 -7.70 6.65 4.22
C ALA A 64 -7.33 5.53 3.23
N ALA A 65 -6.04 5.31 2.97
CA ALA A 65 -5.57 4.19 2.16
C ALA A 65 -5.91 2.85 2.82
N GLY A 66 -5.64 2.74 4.12
CA GLY A 66 -6.03 1.59 4.93
C GLY A 66 -7.54 1.38 4.95
N LEU A 67 -8.32 2.45 5.05
CA LEU A 67 -9.79 2.37 5.07
C LEU A 67 -10.32 1.84 3.74
N ALA A 68 -9.85 2.35 2.60
CA ALA A 68 -10.26 1.87 1.29
C ALA A 68 -10.03 0.37 1.14
N ASN A 69 -8.86 -0.11 1.57
CA ASN A 69 -8.52 -1.52 1.56
C ASN A 69 -9.35 -2.37 2.53
N ALA A 70 -9.57 -1.88 3.76
CA ALA A 70 -10.39 -2.57 4.74
C ALA A 70 -11.86 -2.70 4.27
N LEU A 71 -12.42 -1.65 3.67
CA LEU A 71 -13.77 -1.65 3.12
C LEU A 71 -13.95 -2.66 1.99
N GLU A 72 -12.94 -2.80 1.13
CA GLU A 72 -12.93 -3.81 0.06
C GLU A 72 -12.96 -5.23 0.63
N ILE A 73 -12.16 -5.51 1.67
CA ILE A 73 -12.12 -6.81 2.32
C ILE A 73 -13.47 -7.18 2.95
N VAL A 74 -14.17 -6.21 3.55
CA VAL A 74 -15.46 -6.44 4.22
C VAL A 74 -16.66 -6.24 3.28
N GLY A 75 -16.43 -5.88 2.02
CA GLY A 75 -17.49 -5.69 1.02
C GLY A 75 -18.41 -4.49 1.25
N LYS A 76 -17.92 -3.43 1.92
CA LYS A 76 -18.69 -2.20 2.20
C LYS A 76 -18.30 -1.06 1.26
N LYS A 77 -19.24 -0.15 0.97
CA LYS A 77 -18.98 1.06 0.16
C LYS A 77 -18.76 2.27 1.05
N HIS A 78 -17.81 3.12 0.67
CA HIS A 78 -17.54 4.42 1.32
C HIS A 78 -18.82 5.25 1.53
N SER A 79 -19.71 5.30 0.53
CA SER A 79 -20.94 6.09 0.58
C SER A 79 -22.02 5.57 1.54
N GLU A 80 -21.85 4.36 2.07
CA GLU A 80 -22.83 3.66 2.90
C GLU A 80 -22.38 3.54 4.37
N ILE A 81 -21.09 3.74 4.66
CA ILE A 81 -20.58 3.59 6.03
C ILE A 81 -20.95 4.76 6.94
N ARG A 82 -21.00 4.47 8.25
CA ARG A 82 -20.97 5.43 9.35
C ARG A 82 -19.58 5.49 9.97
N LEU A 83 -18.94 6.66 9.91
CA LEU A 83 -17.62 6.91 10.46
C LEU A 83 -17.72 7.76 11.73
N VAL A 84 -17.12 7.28 12.81
CA VAL A 84 -16.97 8.05 14.06
C VAL A 84 -15.52 8.42 14.24
N ILE A 85 -15.25 9.68 14.53
CA ILE A 85 -13.90 10.19 14.79
C ILE A 85 -13.85 10.68 16.23
N SER A 86 -13.02 10.04 17.06
CA SER A 86 -12.70 10.48 18.42
C SER A 86 -11.51 11.42 18.36
N GLY A 87 -11.72 12.67 18.75
CA GLY A 87 -10.80 13.79 18.55
C GLY A 87 -11.37 14.78 17.53
N ALA A 88 -11.04 16.07 17.69
CA ALA A 88 -11.49 17.15 16.81
C ALA A 88 -10.36 18.16 16.52
N GLY A 89 -9.12 17.66 16.58
CA GLY A 89 -7.90 18.38 16.22
C GLY A 89 -7.61 18.28 14.72
N ALA A 90 -6.41 18.69 14.33
CA ALA A 90 -6.07 18.89 12.93
C ALA A 90 -5.98 17.61 12.09
N SER A 91 -5.45 16.53 12.67
CA SER A 91 -5.50 15.20 12.06
C SER A 91 -6.94 14.70 11.89
N ALA A 92 -7.82 14.94 12.86
CA ALA A 92 -9.22 14.50 12.80
C ALA A 92 -10.00 15.18 11.66
N ILE A 93 -9.81 16.49 11.49
CA ILE A 93 -10.40 17.23 10.36
C ILE A 93 -9.84 16.73 9.03
N SER A 94 -8.51 16.55 8.92
CA SER A 94 -7.87 16.09 7.68
C SER A 94 -8.27 14.66 7.31
N CYS A 95 -8.36 13.74 8.27
CA CYS A 95 -8.87 12.38 8.05
C CYS A 95 -10.33 12.39 7.56
N ALA A 96 -11.17 13.27 8.12
CA ALA A 96 -12.56 13.40 7.68
C ALA A 96 -12.66 13.87 6.22
N GLU A 97 -11.94 14.94 5.86
CA GLU A 97 -11.98 15.50 4.50
C GLU A 97 -11.42 14.51 3.45
N LEU A 98 -10.37 13.76 3.80
CA LEU A 98 -9.85 12.74 2.88
C LEU A 98 -10.78 11.52 2.77
N ALA A 99 -11.44 11.11 3.85
CA ALA A 99 -12.49 10.10 3.80
C ALA A 99 -13.67 10.55 2.91
N ILE A 100 -14.04 11.83 2.96
CA ILE A 100 -15.04 12.42 2.05
C ILE A 100 -14.57 12.36 0.59
N SER A 101 -13.30 12.63 0.33
CA SER A 101 -12.71 12.53 -1.02
C SER A 101 -12.77 11.10 -1.58
N TRP A 102 -12.68 10.09 -0.72
CA TRP A 102 -12.91 8.68 -1.07
C TRP A 102 -14.39 8.31 -1.28
N GLY A 103 -15.31 9.19 -0.90
CA GLY A 103 -16.75 9.03 -1.12
C GLY A 103 -17.57 8.79 0.15
N VAL A 104 -16.99 8.94 1.35
CA VAL A 104 -17.76 8.93 2.60
C VAL A 104 -18.66 10.16 2.64
N LYS A 105 -19.94 9.95 2.92
CA LYS A 105 -20.90 11.06 3.00
C LYS A 105 -20.65 11.88 4.25
N ARG A 106 -20.61 13.21 4.11
CA ARG A 106 -20.33 14.12 5.23
C ARG A 106 -21.33 13.93 6.37
N GLU A 107 -22.61 13.72 6.06
CA GLU A 107 -23.67 13.46 7.05
C GLU A 107 -23.52 12.15 7.83
N ASN A 108 -22.65 11.24 7.37
CA ASN A 108 -22.35 9.98 8.03
C ASN A 108 -21.08 10.03 8.91
N ILE A 109 -20.39 11.18 8.97
CA ILE A 109 -19.20 11.37 9.78
C ILE A 109 -19.60 12.06 11.08
N MET A 110 -19.34 11.43 12.23
CA MET A 110 -19.62 12.00 13.55
C MET A 110 -18.32 12.28 14.29
N LEU A 111 -18.06 13.57 14.55
CA LEU A 111 -16.91 14.01 15.32
C LEU A 111 -17.26 14.05 16.81
N VAL A 112 -16.37 13.55 17.66
CA VAL A 112 -16.52 13.54 19.13
C VAL A 112 -15.29 14.16 19.76
N ASP A 113 -15.46 15.22 20.53
CA ASP A 113 -14.35 15.89 21.23
C ASP A 113 -14.49 15.78 22.75
N THR A 114 -13.68 16.55 23.49
CA THR A 114 -13.67 16.54 24.96
C THR A 114 -14.97 16.99 25.61
N LYS A 115 -15.92 17.58 24.86
CA LYS A 115 -17.27 17.91 25.35
C LYS A 115 -18.36 17.02 24.77
N GLY A 116 -17.99 15.96 24.04
CA GLY A 116 -18.90 15.01 23.42
C GLY A 116 -19.10 15.23 21.93
N VAL A 117 -20.24 14.76 21.41
CA VAL A 117 -20.56 14.83 19.98
C VAL A 117 -20.60 16.28 19.49
N VAL A 118 -20.05 16.53 18.30
CA VAL A 118 -20.09 17.82 17.61
C VAL A 118 -21.33 17.84 16.71
N TYR A 119 -22.30 18.69 17.06
CA TYR A 119 -23.58 18.81 16.37
C TYR A 119 -23.94 20.28 16.12
N LYS A 120 -24.80 20.53 15.13
CA LYS A 120 -25.25 21.89 14.78
C LYS A 120 -25.96 22.56 15.95
N GLY A 121 -25.53 23.77 16.31
CA GLY A 121 -26.10 24.53 17.42
C GLY A 121 -25.47 24.25 18.79
N ARG A 122 -24.49 23.33 18.87
CA ARG A 122 -23.64 23.19 20.06
C ARG A 122 -22.89 24.50 20.32
N LYS A 123 -22.91 25.00 21.57
CA LYS A 123 -22.27 26.28 21.92
C LYS A 123 -20.83 26.14 22.43
N GLU A 124 -20.50 25.05 23.09
CA GLU A 124 -19.23 24.89 23.81
C GLU A 124 -18.15 24.25 22.94
N GLY A 125 -16.95 24.86 22.92
CA GLY A 125 -15.76 24.26 22.29
C GLY A 125 -15.81 24.18 20.76
N MET A 126 -16.70 24.95 20.12
CA MET A 126 -16.83 25.04 18.66
C MET A 126 -15.80 26.01 18.05
N ASN A 127 -15.43 25.75 16.80
CA ASN A 127 -14.62 26.64 15.97
C ASN A 127 -15.02 26.46 14.49
N LYS A 128 -14.51 27.32 13.60
CA LYS A 128 -14.88 27.30 12.17
C LYS A 128 -14.69 25.93 11.50
N TYR A 129 -13.68 25.15 11.92
CA TYR A 129 -13.38 23.83 11.34
C TYR A 129 -14.35 22.75 11.83
N LYS A 130 -14.71 22.76 13.12
CA LYS A 130 -15.70 21.83 13.68
C LYS A 130 -17.10 22.07 13.13
N GLU A 131 -17.47 23.33 12.90
CA GLU A 131 -18.75 23.69 12.28
C GLU A 131 -18.95 23.02 10.91
N MET A 132 -17.88 22.87 10.12
CA MET A 132 -17.94 22.21 8.80
C MET A 132 -18.25 20.71 8.87
N LEU A 133 -18.04 20.07 10.02
CA LEU A 133 -18.30 18.65 10.25
C LEU A 133 -19.40 18.41 11.30
N ALA A 134 -20.11 19.47 11.71
CA ALA A 134 -21.18 19.35 12.68
C ALA A 134 -22.39 18.63 12.07
N VAL A 135 -22.77 17.50 12.67
CA VAL A 135 -23.94 16.72 12.24
C VAL A 135 -25.25 17.33 12.75
N ASP A 136 -26.37 16.95 12.14
CA ASP A 136 -27.69 17.29 12.69
C ASP A 136 -27.86 16.66 14.09
N ASP A 137 -28.51 17.40 14.99
CA ASP A 137 -28.73 16.91 16.35
C ASP A 137 -29.76 15.78 16.38
N LYS A 138 -29.26 14.55 16.58
CA LYS A 138 -30.07 13.33 16.75
C LYS A 138 -30.10 12.85 18.20
N GLY A 139 -29.70 13.68 19.16
CA GLY A 139 -29.68 13.35 20.59
C GLY A 139 -28.45 12.59 21.09
N HIS A 140 -27.48 12.27 20.23
CA HIS A 140 -26.21 11.67 20.66
C HIS A 140 -25.36 12.70 21.42
N ARG A 141 -24.76 12.31 22.54
CA ARG A 141 -23.94 13.21 23.37
C ARG A 141 -22.58 12.66 23.70
N THR A 142 -22.45 11.35 23.84
CA THR A 142 -21.22 10.67 24.26
C THR A 142 -20.56 9.91 23.12
N LEU A 143 -19.31 9.47 23.33
CA LEU A 143 -18.64 8.57 22.39
C LEU A 143 -19.41 7.25 22.23
N ALA A 144 -19.94 6.71 23.33
CA ALA A 144 -20.75 5.49 23.33
C ALA A 144 -22.00 5.61 22.45
N ASP A 145 -22.65 6.78 22.46
CA ASP A 145 -23.80 7.04 21.60
C ASP A 145 -23.39 7.06 20.11
N ALA A 146 -22.25 7.69 19.81
CA ALA A 146 -21.76 7.85 18.45
C ALA A 146 -21.37 6.52 17.81
N VAL A 147 -20.59 5.69 18.53
CA VAL A 147 -20.03 4.43 18.02
C VAL A 147 -21.06 3.31 17.85
N LYS A 148 -22.23 3.42 18.50
CA LYS A 148 -23.30 2.44 18.38
C LYS A 148 -23.77 2.27 16.94
N GLY A 149 -23.58 1.07 16.40
CA GLY A 149 -23.88 0.70 15.01
C GLY A 149 -23.05 1.47 13.97
N SER A 150 -21.89 1.99 14.34
CA SER A 150 -20.93 2.57 13.40
C SER A 150 -20.11 1.47 12.71
N ASP A 151 -19.67 1.73 11.48
CA ASP A 151 -18.83 0.80 10.71
C ASP A 151 -17.35 1.04 10.97
N VAL A 152 -16.99 2.30 11.16
CA VAL A 152 -15.60 2.74 11.25
C VAL A 152 -15.40 3.64 12.45
N PHE A 153 -14.32 3.41 13.19
CA PHE A 153 -13.82 4.29 14.23
C PHE A 153 -12.42 4.79 13.87
N TYR A 154 -12.24 6.11 13.86
CA TYR A 154 -10.93 6.76 13.84
C TYR A 154 -10.65 7.36 15.22
N GLY A 155 -9.61 6.86 15.86
CA GLY A 155 -9.06 7.37 17.11
C GLY A 155 -7.90 8.32 16.83
N LEU A 156 -8.10 9.59 17.15
CA LEU A 156 -7.13 10.69 17.03
C LEU A 156 -7.19 11.54 18.31
N SER A 157 -7.18 10.87 19.45
CA SER A 157 -7.50 11.47 20.75
C SER A 157 -6.56 10.99 21.86
N VAL A 158 -7.05 10.18 22.79
CA VAL A 158 -6.32 9.76 23.98
C VAL A 158 -6.46 8.25 24.21
N ALA A 159 -5.48 7.69 24.90
CA ALA A 159 -5.40 6.27 25.22
C ALA A 159 -6.66 5.74 25.92
N ASN A 160 -7.02 4.50 25.60
CA ASN A 160 -8.08 3.71 26.26
C ASN A 160 -9.50 4.33 26.26
N VAL A 161 -9.77 5.32 25.38
CA VAL A 161 -11.10 5.96 25.30
C VAL A 161 -12.16 5.06 24.67
N LEU A 162 -11.78 4.10 23.83
CA LEU A 162 -12.71 3.15 23.19
C LEU A 162 -12.75 1.85 23.99
N SER A 163 -13.88 1.57 24.65
CA SER A 163 -14.01 0.38 25.49
C SER A 163 -14.41 -0.88 24.69
N PRO A 164 -14.13 -2.10 25.20
CA PRO A 164 -14.62 -3.34 24.61
C PRO A 164 -16.15 -3.38 24.41
N GLU A 165 -16.93 -2.78 25.30
CA GLU A 165 -18.38 -2.68 25.22
C GLU A 165 -18.81 -1.80 24.05
N MET A 166 -18.09 -0.69 23.82
CA MET A 166 -18.31 0.16 22.66
C MET A 166 -18.01 -0.59 21.35
N VAL A 167 -16.89 -1.34 21.30
CA VAL A 167 -16.54 -2.18 20.15
C VAL A 167 -17.62 -3.22 19.86
N LYS A 168 -18.17 -3.88 20.90
CA LYS A 168 -19.28 -4.82 20.74
C LYS A 168 -20.54 -4.18 20.16
N SER A 169 -20.75 -2.88 20.41
CA SER A 169 -21.91 -2.13 19.93
C SER A 169 -21.79 -1.64 18.47
N MET A 170 -20.61 -1.75 17.86
CA MET A 170 -20.38 -1.39 16.45
C MET A 170 -21.06 -2.38 15.50
N ALA A 171 -21.16 -2.01 14.22
CA ALA A 171 -21.72 -2.85 13.17
C ALA A 171 -20.91 -4.15 12.96
N ASP A 172 -21.43 -5.07 12.14
CA ASP A 172 -20.70 -6.25 11.66
C ASP A 172 -19.45 -5.83 10.90
N ASP A 173 -18.36 -6.59 11.02
CA ASP A 173 -17.05 -6.27 10.43
C ASP A 173 -16.57 -4.83 10.72
N PRO A 174 -16.41 -4.45 12.01
CA PRO A 174 -16.03 -3.10 12.37
C PRO A 174 -14.56 -2.85 12.01
N ILE A 175 -14.29 -1.64 11.53
CA ILE A 175 -12.93 -1.20 11.17
C ILE A 175 -12.48 -0.13 12.17
N ILE A 176 -11.40 -0.38 12.88
CA ILE A 176 -10.89 0.49 13.94
C ILE A 176 -9.47 0.96 13.60
N PHE A 177 -9.27 2.26 13.53
CA PHE A 177 -7.95 2.89 13.47
C PHE A 177 -7.70 3.59 14.79
N ALA A 178 -6.99 2.95 15.72
CA ALA A 178 -6.66 3.50 17.04
C ALA A 178 -5.24 4.12 16.99
N MET A 179 -5.15 5.38 16.59
CA MET A 179 -3.89 6.02 16.17
C MET A 179 -3.24 6.89 17.25
N ALA A 180 -3.81 6.97 18.46
CA ALA A 180 -3.11 7.60 19.58
C ALA A 180 -1.77 6.89 19.89
N ASN A 181 -0.76 7.69 20.23
CA ASN A 181 0.56 7.22 20.65
C ASN A 181 0.91 7.77 22.05
N PRO A 182 1.70 7.04 22.86
CA PRO A 182 2.20 5.67 22.61
C PRO A 182 1.15 4.57 22.87
N ASP A 183 0.07 4.91 23.60
CA ASP A 183 -1.01 4.00 23.93
C ASP A 183 -2.25 4.32 23.08
N PRO A 184 -2.81 3.35 22.35
CA PRO A 184 -3.93 3.58 21.44
C PRO A 184 -5.26 3.77 22.19
N GLU A 185 -6.27 4.27 21.48
CA GLU A 185 -7.66 4.39 21.98
C GLU A 185 -8.24 3.06 22.47
N ILE A 186 -7.84 1.96 21.84
CA ILE A 186 -8.04 0.59 22.32
C ILE A 186 -6.86 -0.26 21.85
N ARG A 187 -6.40 -1.16 22.71
CA ARG A 187 -5.38 -2.14 22.32
C ARG A 187 -5.94 -3.20 21.36
N PRO A 188 -5.19 -3.61 20.32
CA PRO A 188 -5.61 -4.66 19.40
C PRO A 188 -6.07 -5.97 20.05
N GLU A 189 -5.46 -6.38 21.15
CA GLU A 189 -5.85 -7.60 21.84
C GLU A 189 -7.27 -7.49 22.41
N LEU A 190 -7.60 -6.36 23.04
CA LEU A 190 -8.91 -6.10 23.63
C LEU A 190 -9.99 -5.93 22.56
N ALA A 191 -9.67 -5.27 21.44
CA ALA A 191 -10.61 -5.14 20.32
C ALA A 191 -10.96 -6.51 19.72
N ARG A 192 -9.97 -7.37 19.51
CA ARG A 192 -10.14 -8.74 18.97
C ARG A 192 -10.86 -9.67 19.94
N GLU A 193 -10.64 -9.50 21.25
CA GLU A 193 -11.40 -10.21 22.29
C GLU A 193 -12.87 -9.77 22.29
N ALA A 194 -13.12 -8.47 22.12
CA ALA A 194 -14.47 -7.91 22.06
C ALA A 194 -15.24 -8.34 20.80
N ARG A 195 -14.56 -8.35 19.65
CA ARG A 195 -15.12 -8.67 18.33
C ARG A 195 -14.11 -9.43 17.46
N LYS A 196 -14.43 -10.68 17.12
CA LYS A 196 -13.54 -11.55 16.32
C LYS A 196 -13.38 -11.10 14.87
N ASP A 197 -14.37 -10.37 14.36
CA ASP A 197 -14.48 -9.85 13.00
C ASP A 197 -13.96 -8.42 12.86
N VAL A 198 -13.26 -7.89 13.87
CA VAL A 198 -12.66 -6.54 13.78
C VAL A 198 -11.46 -6.51 12.83
N ILE A 199 -11.37 -5.48 12.00
CA ILE A 199 -10.10 -5.07 11.38
C ILE A 199 -9.56 -3.91 12.21
N ILE A 200 -8.34 -4.04 12.73
CA ILE A 200 -7.73 -3.01 13.57
C ILE A 200 -6.37 -2.58 13.04
N ALA A 201 -6.15 -1.27 13.04
CA ALA A 201 -4.90 -0.58 12.74
C ALA A 201 -4.53 0.36 13.90
N THR A 202 -3.23 0.59 14.10
CA THR A 202 -2.73 1.50 15.15
C THR A 202 -1.54 2.32 14.67
N GLY A 203 -1.11 3.32 15.44
CA GLY A 203 0.13 4.06 15.16
C GLY A 203 1.42 3.29 15.47
N ARG A 204 1.32 2.20 16.24
CA ARG A 204 2.50 1.52 16.79
C ARG A 204 3.09 0.49 15.85
N SER A 205 4.42 0.39 15.86
CA SER A 205 5.20 -0.49 14.98
C SER A 205 5.17 -1.97 15.36
N ASP A 206 4.77 -2.29 16.59
CA ASP A 206 4.65 -3.67 17.06
C ASP A 206 3.35 -4.36 16.59
N TYR A 207 2.46 -3.64 15.89
CA TYR A 207 1.23 -4.18 15.33
C TYR A 207 1.24 -4.25 13.79
N VAL A 208 0.43 -5.18 13.24
CA VAL A 208 0.48 -5.55 11.82
C VAL A 208 0.03 -4.45 10.86
N ASN A 209 -1.06 -3.74 11.19
CA ASN A 209 -1.60 -2.65 10.39
C ASN A 209 -1.16 -1.32 11.01
N GLN A 210 0.06 -0.89 10.70
CA GLN A 210 0.61 0.34 11.24
C GLN A 210 0.26 1.55 10.35
N VAL A 211 -0.42 2.54 10.91
CA VAL A 211 -0.53 3.89 10.35
C VAL A 211 0.72 4.66 10.76
N ASN A 212 1.65 4.90 9.84
CA ASN A 212 2.90 5.59 10.13
C ASN A 212 3.25 6.58 9.04
N ASN A 213 3.36 7.86 9.40
CA ASN A 213 3.58 8.98 8.48
C ASN A 213 4.83 8.85 7.60
N VAL A 214 5.80 8.00 7.97
CA VAL A 214 6.94 7.64 7.11
C VAL A 214 6.51 7.07 5.75
N LEU A 215 5.31 6.50 5.67
CA LEU A 215 4.69 6.03 4.43
C LEU A 215 4.14 7.17 3.55
N GLY A 216 4.18 8.42 4.01
CA GLY A 216 3.62 9.58 3.31
C GLY A 216 4.66 10.65 3.03
N PHE A 217 5.03 11.45 4.02
CA PHE A 217 5.78 12.70 3.80
C PHE A 217 7.04 12.56 2.93
N PRO A 218 7.90 11.51 3.06
CA PRO A 218 9.13 11.45 2.27
C PRO A 218 8.84 11.38 0.77
N PHE A 219 7.79 10.65 0.39
CA PHE A 219 7.47 10.35 -0.99
C PHE A 219 6.52 11.40 -1.60
N ILE A 220 5.61 11.96 -0.80
CA ILE A 220 4.81 13.13 -1.18
C ILE A 220 5.73 14.30 -1.50
N PHE A 221 6.68 14.63 -0.61
CA PHE A 221 7.67 15.66 -0.90
C PHE A 221 8.54 15.29 -2.10
N ARG A 222 8.98 14.04 -2.24
CA ARG A 222 9.78 13.63 -3.40
C ARG A 222 9.06 13.93 -4.71
N GLY A 223 7.79 13.53 -4.84
CA GLY A 223 6.95 13.81 -6.01
C GLY A 223 6.76 15.30 -6.25
N ALA A 224 6.37 16.05 -5.20
CA ALA A 224 6.15 17.49 -5.30
C ALA A 224 7.43 18.26 -5.69
N LEU A 225 8.58 17.90 -5.13
CA LEU A 225 9.86 18.55 -5.39
C LEU A 225 10.38 18.28 -6.81
N ASP A 226 10.21 17.06 -7.33
CA ASP A 226 10.72 16.70 -8.66
C ASP A 226 9.98 17.39 -9.80
N VAL A 227 8.69 17.72 -9.60
CA VAL A 227 7.91 18.58 -10.52
C VAL A 227 7.95 20.07 -10.16
N ARG A 228 8.73 20.43 -9.13
CA ARG A 228 8.82 21.78 -8.56
C ARG A 228 7.43 22.37 -8.30
N ALA A 229 6.55 21.61 -7.64
CA ALA A 229 5.22 22.07 -7.32
C ALA A 229 5.26 23.39 -6.52
N LYS A 230 4.25 24.23 -6.68
CA LYS A 230 4.05 25.42 -5.83
C LYS A 230 3.39 25.09 -4.50
N GLY A 231 2.64 23.99 -4.45
CA GLY A 231 1.88 23.54 -3.30
C GLY A 231 1.59 22.04 -3.38
N ILE A 232 1.12 21.47 -2.29
CA ILE A 232 0.53 20.13 -2.24
C ILE A 232 -0.96 20.31 -1.99
N ASN A 233 -1.77 20.12 -3.03
CA ASN A 233 -3.24 20.27 -2.97
C ASN A 233 -3.93 18.95 -2.55
N GLU A 234 -5.25 19.02 -2.37
CA GLU A 234 -6.04 17.87 -1.91
C GLU A 234 -6.04 16.72 -2.92
N GLU A 235 -6.02 17.02 -4.23
CA GLU A 235 -5.94 16.01 -5.27
C GLU A 235 -4.62 15.23 -5.20
N MET A 236 -3.50 15.90 -4.94
CA MET A 236 -2.20 15.26 -4.74
C MET A 236 -2.20 14.34 -3.51
N LYS A 237 -2.79 14.76 -2.39
CA LYS A 237 -2.95 13.92 -1.19
C LYS A 237 -3.82 12.71 -1.46
N PHE A 238 -4.92 12.89 -2.20
CA PHE A 238 -5.80 11.80 -2.60
C PHE A 238 -5.10 10.82 -3.55
N ALA A 239 -4.28 11.31 -4.48
CA ALA A 239 -3.47 10.48 -5.36
C ALA A 239 -2.44 9.64 -4.57
N ALA A 240 -1.80 10.24 -3.55
CA ALA A 240 -0.92 9.53 -2.64
C ALA A 240 -1.64 8.38 -1.91
N SER A 241 -2.80 8.69 -1.33
CA SER A 241 -3.64 7.69 -0.62
C SER A 241 -4.05 6.53 -1.54
N LYS A 242 -4.47 6.83 -2.79
CA LYS A 242 -4.79 5.81 -3.80
C LYS A 242 -3.59 4.93 -4.15
N ALA A 243 -2.41 5.54 -4.28
CA ALA A 243 -1.18 4.82 -4.61
C ALA A 243 -0.80 3.82 -3.50
N LEU A 244 -0.89 4.24 -2.23
CA LEU A 244 -0.66 3.35 -1.09
C LEU A 244 -1.69 2.22 -1.01
N ALA A 245 -2.97 2.54 -1.23
CA ALA A 245 -4.04 1.55 -1.22
C ALA A 245 -3.80 0.46 -2.29
N ALA A 246 -3.48 0.88 -3.52
CA ALA A 246 -3.17 -0.03 -4.62
C ALA A 246 -1.90 -0.86 -4.36
N LEU A 247 -0.81 -0.24 -3.91
CA LEU A 247 0.45 -0.93 -3.60
C LEU A 247 0.27 -2.07 -2.58
N THR A 248 -0.62 -1.90 -1.60
CA THR A 248 -0.88 -2.92 -0.57
C THR A 248 -1.38 -4.24 -1.17
N LYS A 249 -2.01 -4.19 -2.34
CA LYS A 249 -2.61 -5.36 -3.00
C LYS A 249 -1.62 -6.13 -3.86
N GLU A 250 -0.47 -5.52 -4.15
CA GLU A 250 0.61 -6.13 -4.89
C GLU A 250 1.36 -7.16 -4.04
N ASP A 251 1.94 -8.18 -4.68
CA ASP A 251 2.71 -9.21 -3.97
C ASP A 251 3.89 -8.61 -3.20
N VAL A 252 4.08 -9.05 -1.95
CA VAL A 252 5.05 -8.41 -1.05
C VAL A 252 6.45 -8.98 -1.30
N PRO A 253 7.47 -8.13 -1.60
CA PRO A 253 8.82 -8.61 -1.88
C PRO A 253 9.43 -9.38 -0.70
N ASP A 254 10.23 -10.40 -1.02
CA ASP A 254 10.96 -11.17 0.01
C ASP A 254 11.83 -10.31 0.92
N SER A 255 12.36 -9.18 0.41
CA SER A 255 13.13 -8.24 1.23
C SER A 255 12.30 -7.63 2.35
N VAL A 256 11.04 -7.32 2.08
CA VAL A 256 10.09 -6.80 3.06
C VAL A 256 9.69 -7.92 4.00
N ILE A 257 9.32 -9.09 3.48
CA ILE A 257 8.99 -10.27 4.31
C ILE A 257 10.11 -10.57 5.32
N ARG A 258 11.37 -10.60 4.88
CA ARG A 258 12.53 -10.81 5.77
C ARG A 258 12.71 -9.71 6.81
N ALA A 259 12.46 -8.45 6.45
CA ALA A 259 12.57 -7.32 7.38
C ALA A 259 11.51 -7.37 8.50
N TYR A 260 10.39 -8.06 8.27
CA TYR A 260 9.27 -8.19 9.21
C TYR A 260 9.06 -9.62 9.70
N GLY A 261 10.15 -10.36 9.97
CA GLY A 261 10.09 -11.66 10.67
C GLY A 261 9.98 -12.90 9.77
N GLY A 262 9.92 -12.75 8.46
CA GLY A 262 9.96 -13.85 7.50
C GLY A 262 8.62 -14.56 7.25
N GLU A 263 7.54 -14.13 7.91
CA GLU A 263 6.20 -14.67 7.70
C GLU A 263 5.58 -14.15 6.40
N THR A 264 4.69 -14.96 5.80
CA THR A 264 4.02 -14.57 4.56
C THR A 264 3.09 -13.39 4.81
N ILE A 265 3.33 -12.27 4.14
CA ILE A 265 2.48 -11.08 4.17
C ILE A 265 1.62 -11.07 2.90
N LYS A 266 0.30 -11.01 3.05
CA LYS A 266 -0.66 -10.97 1.94
C LYS A 266 -1.79 -10.02 2.27
N PHE A 267 -2.33 -9.37 1.24
CA PHE A 267 -3.51 -8.51 1.36
C PHE A 267 -4.65 -9.22 2.11
N GLY A 268 -5.16 -8.57 3.15
CA GLY A 268 -6.18 -9.15 4.02
C GLY A 268 -6.32 -8.38 5.33
N ARG A 269 -7.10 -8.92 6.28
CA ARG A 269 -7.43 -8.26 7.55
C ARG A 269 -6.22 -7.84 8.38
N GLU A 270 -5.10 -8.54 8.23
CA GLU A 270 -3.83 -8.28 8.93
C GLU A 270 -2.81 -7.51 8.08
N TYR A 271 -3.19 -7.10 6.87
CA TYR A 271 -2.36 -6.30 5.97
C TYR A 271 -3.22 -5.44 5.03
N ILE A 272 -3.62 -4.26 5.55
CA ILE A 272 -4.40 -3.25 4.81
C ILE A 272 -3.60 -2.00 4.43
N ILE A 273 -2.36 -1.88 4.91
CA ILE A 273 -1.44 -0.75 4.70
C ILE A 273 -0.06 -1.32 4.35
N PRO A 274 0.69 -0.75 3.40
CA PRO A 274 2.01 -1.26 3.06
C PRO A 274 2.98 -1.08 4.24
N LYS A 275 4.08 -1.83 4.27
CA LYS A 275 5.04 -1.73 5.36
C LYS A 275 5.93 -0.49 5.20
N PRO A 276 6.29 0.23 6.28
CA PRO A 276 7.20 1.39 6.24
C PRO A 276 8.50 1.20 5.46
N LEU A 277 9.11 0.01 5.55
CA LEU A 277 10.37 -0.31 4.86
C LEU A 277 10.16 -0.94 3.48
N ASP A 278 8.95 -0.85 2.92
CA ASP A 278 8.69 -1.32 1.56
C ASP A 278 9.31 -0.34 0.55
N PRO A 279 10.38 -0.73 -0.18
CA PRO A 279 11.03 0.17 -1.12
C PRO A 279 10.10 0.60 -2.25
N ARG A 280 9.03 -0.15 -2.53
CA ARG A 280 8.11 0.17 -3.62
C ARG A 280 7.31 1.44 -3.36
N VAL A 281 7.14 1.89 -2.10
CA VAL A 281 6.37 3.11 -1.78
C VAL A 281 6.87 4.31 -2.58
N LEU A 282 8.20 4.47 -2.70
CA LEU A 282 8.82 5.52 -3.53
C LEU A 282 8.35 5.47 -4.99
N LEU A 283 8.22 4.27 -5.57
CA LEU A 283 7.90 4.07 -6.99
C LEU A 283 6.40 4.19 -7.29
N TRP A 284 5.57 4.21 -6.25
CA TRP A 284 4.11 4.31 -6.36
C TRP A 284 3.63 5.71 -5.99
N GLU A 285 3.99 6.18 -4.80
CA GLU A 285 3.44 7.41 -4.23
C GLU A 285 4.05 8.66 -4.88
N ALA A 286 5.38 8.74 -5.01
CA ALA A 286 6.02 9.93 -5.57
C ALA A 286 5.62 10.20 -7.04
N PRO A 287 5.52 9.18 -7.92
CA PRO A 287 4.97 9.37 -9.28
C PRO A 287 3.50 9.78 -9.30
N ALA A 288 2.65 9.21 -8.44
CA ALA A 288 1.23 9.58 -8.37
C ALA A 288 1.05 11.05 -7.95
N VAL A 289 1.84 11.50 -6.97
CA VAL A 289 1.85 12.89 -6.50
C VAL A 289 2.38 13.83 -7.59
N ALA A 290 3.49 13.47 -8.26
CA ALA A 290 4.05 14.25 -9.36
C ALA A 290 3.07 14.39 -10.52
N GLU A 291 2.43 13.28 -10.93
CA GLU A 291 1.43 13.26 -11.99
C GLU A 291 0.25 14.16 -11.66
N MET A 292 -0.26 14.07 -10.42
CA MET A 292 -1.38 14.91 -10.00
C MET A 292 -1.00 16.39 -9.87
N GLY A 293 0.22 16.68 -9.43
CA GLY A 293 0.76 18.03 -9.41
C GLY A 293 0.82 18.67 -10.81
N MET A 294 1.13 17.87 -11.83
CA MET A 294 1.05 18.32 -13.23
C MET A 294 -0.39 18.50 -13.71
N LYS A 295 -1.27 17.54 -13.43
CA LYS A 295 -2.69 17.59 -13.87
C LYS A 295 -3.45 18.78 -13.28
N THR A 296 -3.17 19.14 -12.03
CA THR A 296 -3.80 20.26 -11.34
C THR A 296 -3.13 21.61 -11.61
N GLY A 297 -2.02 21.63 -12.37
CA GLY A 297 -1.33 22.86 -12.77
C GLY A 297 -0.46 23.50 -11.68
N VAL A 298 -0.25 22.83 -10.54
CA VAL A 298 0.64 23.34 -9.48
C VAL A 298 2.12 23.04 -9.75
N ALA A 299 2.43 22.11 -10.65
CA ALA A 299 3.79 21.81 -11.10
C ALA A 299 4.39 22.93 -11.95
N ARG A 300 5.68 23.24 -11.72
CA ARG A 300 6.46 24.18 -12.55
C ARG A 300 7.40 23.49 -13.54
N LYS A 301 7.62 22.19 -13.38
CA LYS A 301 8.49 21.38 -14.23
C LYS A 301 7.73 20.12 -14.66
N PRO A 302 7.30 20.02 -15.92
CA PRO A 302 6.72 18.79 -16.43
C PRO A 302 7.79 17.70 -16.54
N ILE A 303 7.40 16.46 -16.28
CA ILE A 303 8.25 15.26 -16.39
C ILE A 303 7.45 14.14 -17.05
N ASP A 304 8.12 13.22 -17.74
CA ASP A 304 7.52 11.96 -18.15
C ASP A 304 7.45 11.03 -16.93
N ILE A 305 6.26 10.50 -16.63
CA ILE A 305 6.03 9.72 -15.40
C ILE A 305 6.69 8.34 -15.47
N ASP A 306 6.77 7.74 -16.65
CA ASP A 306 7.40 6.43 -16.81
C ASP A 306 8.92 6.57 -16.73
N GLU A 307 9.50 7.57 -17.40
CA GLU A 307 10.92 7.90 -17.24
C GLU A 307 11.27 8.22 -15.78
N TYR A 308 10.40 8.99 -15.10
CA TYR A 308 10.59 9.34 -13.71
C TYR A 308 10.59 8.12 -12.78
N ARG A 309 9.70 7.14 -13.01
CA ARG A 309 9.73 5.87 -12.28
C ARG A 309 11.05 5.14 -12.46
N GLU A 310 11.59 5.09 -13.69
CA GLU A 310 12.89 4.47 -13.94
C GLU A 310 14.02 5.19 -13.18
N GLN A 311 13.99 6.53 -13.17
CA GLN A 311 14.97 7.35 -12.46
C GLN A 311 14.89 7.14 -10.93
N LEU A 312 13.69 6.99 -10.36
CA LEU A 312 13.53 6.69 -8.95
C LEU A 312 14.03 5.28 -8.60
N ALA A 313 13.75 4.28 -9.45
CA ALA A 313 14.28 2.93 -9.27
C ALA A 313 15.82 2.92 -9.31
N TYR A 314 16.43 3.74 -10.18
CA TYR A 314 17.88 3.90 -10.23
C TYR A 314 18.48 4.42 -8.91
N ARG A 315 17.76 5.30 -8.21
CA ARG A 315 18.22 5.88 -6.92
C ARG A 315 18.20 4.87 -5.77
N GLN A 316 17.43 3.78 -5.87
CA GLN A 316 17.38 2.74 -4.84
C GLN A 316 18.57 1.77 -4.87
N GLY A 317 19.39 1.82 -5.93
CA GLY A 317 20.66 1.10 -6.01
C GLY A 317 20.81 0.26 -7.27
N LYS A 318 22.04 -0.27 -7.47
CA LYS A 318 22.43 -0.99 -8.69
C LYS A 318 21.60 -2.26 -8.95
N GLY A 319 21.15 -2.96 -7.92
CA GLY A 319 20.32 -4.18 -8.06
C GLY A 319 18.93 -3.88 -8.65
N GLU A 320 18.28 -2.84 -8.14
CA GLU A 320 16.96 -2.39 -8.60
C GLU A 320 17.00 -1.83 -10.02
N ARG A 321 18.07 -1.09 -10.37
CA ARG A 321 18.33 -0.66 -11.75
C ARG A 321 18.31 -1.83 -12.74
N ILE A 322 19.00 -2.91 -12.40
CA ILE A 322 19.13 -4.07 -13.27
C ILE A 322 17.79 -4.79 -13.38
N ARG A 323 17.11 -4.99 -12.24
CA ARG A 323 15.79 -5.63 -12.18
C ARG A 323 14.76 -4.89 -13.03
N TYR A 324 14.63 -3.58 -12.83
CA TYR A 324 13.66 -2.74 -13.53
C TYR A 324 13.91 -2.69 -15.04
N PHE A 325 15.18 -2.53 -15.47
CA PHE A 325 15.55 -2.57 -16.89
C PHE A 325 15.20 -3.92 -17.54
N PHE A 326 15.49 -5.03 -16.87
CA PHE A 326 15.15 -6.36 -17.39
C PHE A 326 13.64 -6.59 -17.42
N GLN A 327 12.90 -6.14 -16.40
CA GLN A 327 11.45 -6.20 -16.37
C GLN A 327 10.85 -5.42 -17.55
N ASN A 328 11.16 -4.12 -17.72
CA ASN A 328 10.62 -3.31 -18.83
C ASN A 328 10.99 -3.87 -20.21
N LYS A 329 12.24 -4.33 -20.38
CA LYS A 329 12.66 -4.97 -21.64
C LYS A 329 11.95 -6.30 -21.88
N ALA A 330 11.68 -7.08 -20.86
CA ALA A 330 10.93 -8.32 -21.00
C ALA A 330 9.44 -8.05 -21.29
N ARG A 331 8.83 -7.06 -20.63
CA ARG A 331 7.44 -6.61 -20.91
C ARG A 331 7.26 -6.14 -22.35
N SER A 332 8.22 -5.39 -22.89
CA SER A 332 8.19 -4.95 -24.30
C SER A 332 8.32 -6.10 -25.32
N SER A 333 8.74 -7.30 -24.90
CA SER A 333 8.71 -8.51 -25.74
C SER A 333 7.31 -9.12 -25.89
N GLY A 334 6.32 -8.60 -25.15
CA GLY A 334 4.91 -8.99 -25.24
C GLY A 334 4.59 -10.36 -24.66
N GLY A 335 5.40 -10.85 -23.71
CA GLY A 335 5.16 -12.10 -22.98
C GLY A 335 5.25 -13.39 -23.82
N ARG A 336 5.70 -13.31 -25.08
CA ARG A 336 5.63 -14.44 -26.02
C ARG A 336 6.72 -15.50 -25.81
N LYS A 337 7.78 -15.17 -25.07
CA LYS A 337 8.92 -16.08 -24.86
C LYS A 337 8.54 -17.16 -23.86
N ARG A 338 8.77 -18.43 -24.21
CA ARG A 338 8.46 -19.58 -23.34
C ARG A 338 9.64 -19.89 -22.42
N ILE A 339 9.42 -19.90 -21.10
CA ILE A 339 10.47 -20.20 -20.12
C ILE A 339 10.09 -21.46 -19.35
N ALA A 340 10.89 -22.51 -19.48
CA ALA A 340 10.68 -23.75 -18.74
C ALA A 340 11.37 -23.71 -17.37
N PHE A 341 10.70 -24.23 -16.34
CA PHE A 341 11.21 -24.34 -14.97
C PHE A 341 11.25 -25.80 -14.53
N ALA A 342 12.39 -26.29 -14.06
CA ALA A 342 12.54 -27.70 -13.67
C ALA A 342 11.82 -28.05 -12.38
N GLU A 343 11.91 -27.17 -11.38
CA GLU A 343 11.32 -27.35 -10.05
C GLU A 343 9.87 -26.83 -10.05
N GLY A 344 9.09 -27.18 -11.08
CA GLY A 344 7.76 -26.64 -11.31
C GLY A 344 6.73 -27.00 -10.24
N GLU A 345 7.04 -27.98 -9.38
CA GLU A 345 6.22 -28.39 -8.23
C GLU A 345 6.46 -27.51 -6.98
N GLU A 346 7.53 -26.69 -6.94
CA GLU A 346 7.88 -25.87 -5.79
C GLU A 346 7.06 -24.57 -5.73
N GLN A 347 6.52 -24.23 -4.54
CA GLN A 347 5.69 -23.03 -4.37
C GLN A 347 6.37 -21.73 -4.82
N LYS A 348 7.68 -21.61 -4.56
CA LYS A 348 8.45 -20.42 -4.95
C LYS A 348 8.52 -20.25 -6.47
N ILE A 349 8.68 -21.35 -7.20
CA ILE A 349 8.73 -21.36 -8.67
C ILE A 349 7.35 -21.09 -9.26
N ILE A 350 6.30 -21.65 -8.67
CA ILE A 350 4.92 -21.39 -9.09
C ILE A 350 4.56 -19.90 -8.93
N ARG A 351 4.94 -19.27 -7.82
CA ARG A 351 4.77 -17.81 -7.61
C ARG A 351 5.54 -17.00 -8.64
N ALA A 352 6.81 -17.35 -8.89
CA ALA A 352 7.62 -16.66 -9.90
C ALA A 352 7.03 -16.80 -11.31
N ALA A 353 6.53 -17.98 -11.66
CA ALA A 353 5.86 -18.23 -12.94
C ALA A 353 4.59 -17.37 -13.07
N TYR A 354 3.76 -17.33 -12.03
CA TYR A 354 2.56 -16.47 -12.01
C TYR A 354 2.92 -15.00 -12.25
N GLN A 355 3.88 -14.45 -11.50
CA GLN A 355 4.34 -13.06 -11.66
C GLN A 355 4.86 -12.78 -13.08
N ILE A 356 5.66 -13.70 -13.64
CA ILE A 356 6.21 -13.56 -15.00
C ILE A 356 5.09 -13.46 -16.04
N GLN A 357 4.02 -14.23 -15.88
CA GLN A 357 2.88 -14.19 -16.79
C GLN A 357 2.02 -12.95 -16.57
N GLU A 358 1.69 -12.62 -15.32
CA GLU A 358 0.88 -11.44 -14.97
C GLU A 358 1.53 -10.14 -15.44
N GLU A 359 2.84 -10.01 -15.23
CA GLU A 359 3.60 -8.84 -15.66
C GLU A 359 3.82 -8.82 -17.18
N GLY A 360 3.45 -9.86 -17.94
CA GLY A 360 3.65 -9.94 -19.38
C GLY A 360 5.11 -10.10 -19.80
N ILE A 361 5.95 -10.66 -18.93
CA ILE A 361 7.39 -10.88 -19.16
C ILE A 361 7.60 -12.06 -20.10
N ALA A 362 6.93 -13.19 -19.84
CA ALA A 362 7.08 -14.43 -20.60
C ALA A 362 5.89 -15.39 -20.36
N THR A 363 5.83 -16.46 -21.15
CA THR A 363 4.91 -17.60 -20.96
C THR A 363 5.66 -18.71 -20.21
N PRO A 364 5.45 -18.86 -18.89
CA PRO A 364 6.10 -19.91 -18.12
C PRO A 364 5.59 -21.31 -18.47
N VAL A 365 6.47 -22.30 -18.38
CA VAL A 365 6.17 -23.72 -18.52
C VAL A 365 6.72 -24.45 -17.29
N LEU A 366 5.84 -25.01 -16.47
CA LEU A 366 6.22 -25.73 -15.27
C LEU A 366 6.44 -27.21 -15.60
N ILE A 367 7.63 -27.72 -15.31
CA ILE A 367 7.93 -29.14 -15.44
C ILE A 367 7.63 -29.81 -14.10
N GLY A 368 6.76 -30.82 -14.11
CA GLY A 368 6.35 -31.52 -12.90
C GLY A 368 5.01 -32.23 -13.05
N ARG A 369 4.63 -32.98 -12.02
CA ARG A 369 3.38 -33.74 -12.01
C ARG A 369 2.20 -32.79 -11.98
N GLN A 370 1.27 -32.99 -12.91
CA GLN A 370 0.13 -32.10 -13.07
C GLN A 370 -0.70 -31.97 -11.78
N SER A 371 -0.96 -33.09 -11.09
CA SER A 371 -1.75 -33.10 -9.86
C SER A 371 -1.12 -32.29 -8.73
N VAL A 372 0.22 -32.31 -8.60
CA VAL A 372 0.95 -31.60 -7.55
C VAL A 372 0.91 -30.10 -7.80
N ILE A 373 1.18 -29.70 -9.05
CA ILE A 373 1.16 -28.28 -9.45
C ILE A 373 -0.24 -27.69 -9.25
N GLU A 374 -1.29 -28.39 -9.67
CA GLU A 374 -2.68 -27.95 -9.49
C GLU A 374 -3.08 -27.82 -8.02
N GLU A 375 -2.59 -28.70 -7.15
CA GLU A 375 -2.80 -28.60 -5.70
C GLU A 375 -2.11 -27.37 -5.11
N GLN A 376 -0.85 -27.12 -5.50
CA GLN A 376 -0.10 -25.94 -5.05
C GLN A 376 -0.74 -24.64 -5.53
N LEU A 377 -1.25 -24.59 -6.76
CA LEU A 377 -1.97 -23.44 -7.29
C LEU A 377 -3.24 -23.13 -6.48
N LYS A 378 -4.00 -24.16 -6.08
CA LYS A 378 -5.16 -24.01 -5.21
C LYS A 378 -4.78 -23.47 -3.84
N GLN A 379 -3.71 -23.99 -3.23
CA GLN A 379 -3.21 -23.49 -1.94
C GLN A 379 -2.76 -22.02 -2.01
N LEU A 380 -2.19 -21.62 -3.14
CA LEU A 380 -1.77 -20.23 -3.37
C LEU A 380 -2.94 -19.30 -3.73
N SER A 381 -4.12 -19.84 -4.03
CA SER A 381 -5.32 -19.11 -4.46
C SER A 381 -5.10 -18.29 -5.75
N PHE A 382 -4.29 -18.82 -6.67
CA PHE A 382 -4.10 -18.20 -7.99
C PHE A 382 -5.13 -18.73 -8.99
N ASP A 383 -5.88 -17.85 -9.65
CA ASP A 383 -6.71 -18.20 -10.82
C ASP A 383 -5.83 -18.22 -12.08
N TYR A 384 -4.89 -19.16 -12.07
CA TYR A 384 -3.78 -19.23 -13.00
C TYR A 384 -3.68 -20.63 -13.60
N LYS A 385 -3.60 -20.69 -14.94
CA LYS A 385 -3.40 -21.94 -15.69
C LYS A 385 -2.06 -21.90 -16.41
N PRO A 386 -0.97 -22.37 -15.76
CA PRO A 386 0.32 -22.52 -16.42
C PRO A 386 0.26 -23.55 -17.55
N ALA A 387 1.18 -23.43 -18.51
CA ALA A 387 1.54 -24.58 -19.31
C ALA A 387 2.30 -25.58 -18.42
N ILE A 388 1.85 -26.83 -18.38
CA ILE A 388 2.46 -27.89 -17.57
C ILE A 388 3.02 -28.95 -18.50
N VAL A 389 4.26 -29.38 -18.23
CA VAL A 389 4.88 -30.53 -18.88
C VAL A 389 5.15 -31.59 -17.82
N ASP A 390 4.32 -32.62 -17.83
CA ASP A 390 4.48 -33.76 -16.92
C ASP A 390 5.48 -34.77 -17.49
N PRO A 391 6.64 -35.01 -16.85
CA PRO A 391 7.65 -35.91 -17.38
C PRO A 391 7.20 -37.38 -17.51
N SER A 392 6.07 -37.75 -16.89
CA SER A 392 5.52 -39.11 -16.97
C SER A 392 4.58 -39.31 -18.16
N SER A 393 3.93 -38.24 -18.66
CA SER A 393 2.88 -38.32 -19.68
C SER A 393 3.10 -37.40 -20.89
N PHE A 394 4.24 -36.71 -20.97
CA PHE A 394 4.55 -35.80 -22.07
C PHE A 394 4.59 -36.51 -23.43
N GLU A 395 3.74 -36.08 -24.36
CA GLU A 395 3.52 -36.76 -25.65
C GLU A 395 4.78 -36.83 -26.54
N LYS A 396 5.72 -35.89 -26.38
CA LYS A 396 6.92 -35.81 -27.22
C LYS A 396 8.14 -36.54 -26.65
N LEU A 397 7.99 -37.32 -25.57
CA LEU A 397 9.11 -37.99 -24.88
C LEU A 397 9.97 -38.85 -25.83
N ASP A 398 9.36 -39.61 -26.73
CA ASP A 398 10.09 -40.48 -27.66
C ASP A 398 10.95 -39.68 -28.64
N ALA A 399 10.41 -38.58 -29.17
CA ALA A 399 11.14 -37.70 -30.07
C ALA A 399 12.32 -37.03 -29.35
N TYR A 400 12.10 -36.63 -28.09
CA TYR A 400 13.13 -36.02 -27.26
C TYR A 400 14.22 -37.02 -26.86
N ALA A 401 13.85 -38.26 -26.54
CA ALA A 401 14.79 -39.33 -26.23
C ALA A 401 15.69 -39.65 -27.43
N ARG A 402 15.13 -39.71 -28.65
CA ARG A 402 15.91 -39.89 -29.88
C ARG A 402 16.89 -38.74 -30.09
N ALA A 403 16.42 -37.50 -29.97
CA ALA A 403 17.29 -36.33 -30.12
C ALA A 403 18.41 -36.30 -29.06
N LEU A 404 18.11 -36.66 -27.81
CA LEU A 404 19.10 -36.76 -26.74
C LEU A 404 20.14 -37.85 -27.03
N TYR A 405 19.71 -39.01 -27.51
CA TYR A 405 20.59 -40.10 -27.93
C TYR A 405 21.52 -39.64 -29.07
N GLU A 406 20.99 -39.02 -30.12
CA GLU A 406 21.79 -38.54 -31.25
C GLU A 406 22.90 -37.58 -30.80
N LEU A 407 22.63 -36.74 -29.80
CA LEU A 407 23.60 -35.81 -29.22
C LEU A 407 24.66 -36.50 -28.35
N ARG A 408 24.32 -37.63 -27.71
CA ARG A 408 25.14 -38.25 -26.66
C ARG A 408 25.69 -39.63 -27.01
N GLN A 409 25.29 -40.24 -28.12
CA GLN A 409 25.70 -41.59 -28.53
C GLN A 409 27.23 -41.75 -28.63
N ARG A 410 27.94 -40.70 -29.09
CA ARG A 410 29.42 -40.69 -29.15
C ARG A 410 30.09 -40.63 -27.77
N LYS A 411 29.31 -40.36 -26.71
CA LYS A 411 29.73 -40.37 -25.30
C LYS A 411 29.20 -41.61 -24.57
N GLY A 412 28.78 -42.65 -25.30
CA GLY A 412 28.37 -43.95 -24.74
C GLY A 412 26.92 -44.05 -24.29
N MET A 413 26.07 -43.04 -24.53
CA MET A 413 24.66 -43.12 -24.17
C MET A 413 23.90 -44.06 -25.12
N THR A 414 23.15 -45.02 -24.59
CA THR A 414 22.26 -45.89 -25.38
C THR A 414 20.85 -45.27 -25.55
N MET A 415 20.05 -45.80 -26.48
CA MET A 415 18.65 -45.39 -26.62
C MET A 415 17.82 -45.67 -25.37
N VAL A 416 18.13 -46.75 -24.64
CA VAL A 416 17.47 -47.09 -23.37
C VAL A 416 17.82 -46.07 -22.30
N ASP A 417 19.10 -45.67 -22.21
CA ASP A 417 19.53 -44.63 -21.29
C ASP A 417 18.86 -43.29 -21.61
N ALA A 418 18.76 -42.93 -22.90
CA ALA A 418 18.12 -41.69 -23.32
C ALA A 418 16.62 -41.67 -22.97
N ALA A 419 15.90 -42.76 -23.23
CA ALA A 419 14.48 -42.89 -22.88
C ALA A 419 14.22 -42.85 -21.36
N LYS A 420 15.16 -43.34 -20.55
CA LYS A 420 15.09 -43.25 -19.10
C LYS A 420 15.39 -41.83 -18.61
N ASN A 421 16.50 -41.25 -19.07
CA ASN A 421 17.02 -39.97 -18.58
C ASN A 421 16.18 -38.77 -19.02
N ILE A 422 15.47 -38.85 -20.15
CA ILE A 422 14.66 -37.73 -20.63
C ILE A 422 13.51 -37.33 -19.70
N ARG A 423 13.14 -38.21 -18.75
CA ARG A 423 12.11 -37.93 -17.73
C ARG A 423 12.64 -37.13 -16.54
N ASP A 424 13.94 -36.96 -16.42
CA ASP A 424 14.53 -36.05 -15.44
C ASP A 424 14.22 -34.60 -15.86
N ALA A 425 13.73 -33.78 -14.94
CA ALA A 425 13.26 -32.43 -15.24
C ALA A 425 14.36 -31.53 -15.83
N ASN A 426 15.63 -31.73 -15.42
CA ASN A 426 16.74 -30.94 -15.90
C ASN A 426 17.14 -31.30 -17.33
N ILE A 427 17.09 -32.59 -17.63
CA ILE A 427 17.33 -33.10 -18.97
C ILE A 427 16.17 -32.72 -19.89
N LEU A 428 14.92 -32.89 -19.43
CA LEU A 428 13.72 -32.55 -20.17
C LEU A 428 13.70 -31.07 -20.53
N GLY A 429 13.86 -30.18 -19.55
CA GLY A 429 13.86 -28.73 -19.77
C GLY A 429 14.98 -28.26 -20.70
N SER A 430 16.18 -28.83 -20.57
CA SER A 430 17.27 -28.56 -21.51
C SER A 430 16.93 -29.01 -22.95
N MET A 431 16.29 -30.17 -23.09
CA MET A 431 15.85 -30.66 -24.40
C MET A 431 14.68 -29.86 -24.95
N MET A 432 13.79 -29.30 -24.12
CA MET A 432 12.72 -28.40 -24.58
C MET A 432 13.27 -27.17 -25.29
N VAL A 433 14.37 -26.60 -24.80
CA VAL A 433 15.06 -25.50 -25.48
C VAL A 433 15.66 -25.98 -26.80
N LYS A 434 16.34 -27.12 -26.80
CA LYS A 434 16.95 -27.70 -28.01
C LYS A 434 15.92 -28.00 -29.10
N MET A 435 14.75 -28.47 -28.71
CA MET A 435 13.65 -28.86 -29.59
C MET A 435 12.74 -27.68 -29.97
N GLY A 436 12.98 -26.49 -29.42
CA GLY A 436 12.22 -25.27 -29.73
C GLY A 436 10.84 -25.19 -29.06
N ASP A 437 10.58 -26.02 -28.04
CA ASP A 437 9.36 -25.96 -27.23
C ASP A 437 9.48 -24.99 -26.03
N ALA A 438 10.70 -24.55 -25.73
CA ALA A 438 10.98 -23.43 -24.82
C ALA A 438 12.04 -22.50 -25.45
N ASP A 439 11.98 -21.20 -25.16
CA ASP A 439 13.01 -20.23 -25.54
C ASP A 439 14.15 -20.17 -24.51
N ALA A 440 13.85 -20.46 -23.24
CA ALA A 440 14.81 -20.50 -22.14
C ALA A 440 14.43 -21.59 -21.13
N PHE A 441 15.41 -22.02 -20.34
CA PHE A 441 15.25 -23.00 -19.27
C PHE A 441 15.97 -22.51 -18.01
N VAL A 442 15.28 -22.63 -16.87
CA VAL A 442 15.78 -22.24 -15.55
C VAL A 442 15.65 -23.44 -14.61
N SER A 443 16.74 -23.73 -13.90
CA SER A 443 16.85 -24.76 -12.86
C SER A 443 17.97 -24.39 -11.89
N GLY A 444 17.88 -24.85 -10.64
CA GLY A 444 18.94 -24.68 -9.64
C GLY A 444 18.45 -24.71 -8.20
#